data_AF-A0AAE9EUH8-F1
#
_entry.id   AF-A0AAE9EUH8-F1
#
_cell.length_a   1.000
_cell.length_b   1.000
_cell.length_c   1.000
_cell.angle_alpha   90.00
_cell.angle_beta   90.00
_cell.angle_gamma   90.00
#
_symmetry.space_group_name_H-M   'P 1'
#
loop_
_entity.id
_entity.type
_entity.pdbx_description
1 polymer ?
#
loop_
_entity_poly.entity_id
_entity_poly.type
_entity_poly.pdbx_seq_one_letter_code
_entity_poly.pdbx_strand_id
1 'polypeptide(L)'
;MSEIRLPKKRGNFVEFRNGMINLSPIGRSCSQEERMEFVKFDSENGIRLKFAEELRKNFGKYGLQFAIGGQISVDVFPTGWDKTFCLQYFENDYDVIHFFGDKTAPGGNDHEIFADERTIGHTVEGPEDTRKQVEAVLNAI
;
A
#
# COMPACT_ATOMS: atom_id res chain seq x y z
N MET A 1 -14.00 -7.86 13.28
CA MET A 1 -14.55 -6.51 12.99
C MET A 1 -15.79 -6.14 13.81
N SER A 2 -16.66 -7.10 14.16
CA SER A 2 -17.83 -6.87 15.02
C SER A 2 -17.49 -6.30 16.40
N GLU A 3 -16.34 -6.70 16.97
CA GLU A 3 -15.88 -6.27 18.30
C GLU A 3 -15.21 -4.89 18.32
N ILE A 4 -14.73 -4.38 17.17
CA ILE A 4 -14.08 -3.07 17.10
C ILE A 4 -15.12 -2.00 17.45
N ARG A 5 -14.89 -1.24 18.53
CA ARG A 5 -15.72 -0.10 18.93
C ARG A 5 -15.13 1.18 18.33
N LEU A 6 -15.93 1.90 17.56
CA LEU A 6 -15.55 3.14 16.88
C LEU A 6 -16.63 4.20 17.14
N PRO A 7 -16.26 5.50 17.18
CA PRO A 7 -17.24 6.58 17.28
C PRO A 7 -18.28 6.56 16.16
N LYS A 8 -17.85 6.19 14.95
CA LYS A 8 -18.70 6.10 13.74
C LYS A 8 -18.37 4.83 12.96
N LYS A 9 -19.41 4.20 12.41
CA LYS A 9 -19.33 3.16 11.38
C LYS A 9 -20.32 3.49 10.27
N ARG A 10 -19.97 3.16 9.03
CA ARG A 10 -20.78 3.41 7.82
C ARG A 10 -21.09 2.08 7.13
N GLY A 11 -20.73 1.94 5.85
CA GLY A 11 -20.91 0.73 5.06
C GLY A 11 -19.68 0.43 4.20
N ASN A 12 -19.74 -0.67 3.45
CA ASN A 12 -18.63 -1.18 2.65
C ASN A 12 -17.36 -1.42 3.49
N PHE A 13 -17.48 -2.29 4.49
CA PHE A 13 -16.40 -2.70 5.40
C PHE A 13 -15.43 -3.71 4.77
N VAL A 14 -15.93 -4.49 3.81
CA VAL A 14 -15.20 -5.48 3.02
C VAL A 14 -15.48 -5.17 1.56
N GLU A 15 -14.46 -4.70 0.85
CA GLU A 15 -14.54 -4.43 -0.58
C GLU A 15 -13.69 -5.45 -1.32
N PHE A 16 -14.34 -6.25 -2.17
CA PHE A 16 -13.65 -7.18 -3.06
C PHE A 16 -13.18 -6.44 -4.31
N ARG A 17 -11.91 -6.64 -4.67
CA ARG A 17 -11.30 -6.17 -5.91
C ARG A 17 -10.68 -7.35 -6.62
N ASN A 18 -10.31 -7.17 -7.90
CA ASN A 18 -9.72 -8.25 -8.70
C ASN A 18 -8.44 -8.82 -8.05
N GLY A 19 -7.59 -7.95 -7.50
CA GLY A 19 -6.28 -8.31 -6.96
C GLY A 19 -6.22 -8.51 -5.45
N MET A 20 -7.25 -8.08 -4.72
CA MET A 20 -7.14 -7.92 -3.27
C MET A 20 -8.51 -7.71 -2.60
N ILE A 21 -8.53 -7.83 -1.28
CA ILE A 21 -9.65 -7.41 -0.45
C ILE A 21 -9.22 -6.18 0.34
N ASN A 22 -10.01 -5.11 0.32
CA ASN A 22 -9.81 -3.94 1.16
C ASN A 22 -10.74 -4.02 2.37
N LEU A 23 -10.18 -4.01 3.58
CA LEU A 23 -10.90 -4.07 4.84
C LEU A 23 -10.86 -2.70 5.53
N SER A 24 -12.02 -2.09 5.77
CA SER A 24 -12.13 -0.75 6.40
C SER A 24 -12.93 -0.83 7.70
N PRO A 25 -12.33 -0.60 8.89
CA PRO A 25 -13.06 -0.64 10.16
C PRO A 25 -14.20 0.38 10.27
N ILE A 26 -13.99 1.61 9.78
CA ILE A 26 -15.02 2.65 9.70
C ILE A 26 -16.03 2.38 8.57
N GLY A 27 -15.62 1.67 7.52
CA GLY A 27 -16.37 1.46 6.29
C GLY A 27 -16.03 2.51 5.23
N ARG A 28 -15.88 2.10 3.97
CA ARG A 28 -15.44 2.99 2.87
C ARG A 28 -16.46 4.03 2.46
N SER A 29 -17.74 3.82 2.80
CA SER A 29 -18.84 4.76 2.55
C SER A 29 -18.89 5.95 3.51
N CYS A 30 -17.79 6.27 4.21
CA CYS A 30 -17.68 7.45 5.06
C CYS A 30 -17.34 8.72 4.27
N SER A 31 -17.75 9.87 4.80
CA SER A 31 -17.42 11.18 4.24
C SER A 31 -15.94 11.51 4.44
N GLN A 32 -15.42 12.51 3.71
CA GLN A 32 -14.03 12.95 3.89
C GLN A 32 -13.76 13.46 5.31
N GLU A 33 -14.72 14.17 5.92
CA GLU A 33 -14.62 14.62 7.31
C GLU A 33 -14.50 13.45 8.28
N GLU A 34 -15.35 12.43 8.11
CA GLU A 34 -15.33 11.21 8.92
C GLU A 34 -14.03 10.40 8.73
N ARG A 35 -13.43 10.43 7.53
CA ARG A 35 -12.12 9.84 7.30
C ARG A 35 -11.05 10.53 8.13
N MET A 36 -11.05 11.86 8.17
CA MET A 36 -10.07 12.62 8.95
C MET A 36 -10.24 12.38 10.46
N GLU A 37 -11.48 12.33 10.94
CA GLU A 37 -11.79 11.93 12.32
C GLU A 37 -11.26 10.53 12.63
N PHE A 38 -11.49 9.57 11.73
CA PHE A 38 -11.01 8.20 11.88
C PHE A 38 -9.48 8.13 11.89
N VAL A 39 -8.79 8.88 11.01
CA VAL A 39 -7.32 8.93 10.98
C VAL A 39 -6.78 9.37 12.33
N LYS A 40 -7.34 10.45 12.90
CA LYS A 40 -6.94 10.93 14.23
C LYS A 40 -7.18 9.86 15.28
N PHE A 41 -8.40 9.31 15.32
CA PHE A 41 -8.75 8.27 16.28
C PHE A 41 -7.87 7.01 16.16
N ASP A 42 -7.57 6.58 14.93
CA ASP A 42 -6.73 5.44 14.62
C ASP A 42 -5.27 5.68 15.04
N SER A 43 -4.73 6.89 14.85
CA SER A 43 -3.38 7.23 15.31
C SER A 43 -3.22 7.19 16.83
N GLU A 44 -4.27 7.54 17.58
CA GLU A 44 -4.26 7.54 19.04
C GLU A 44 -4.49 6.13 19.62
N ASN A 45 -5.25 5.28 18.92
CA ASN A 45 -5.71 3.99 19.45
C ASN A 45 -5.08 2.75 18.78
N GLY A 46 -4.39 2.94 17.65
CA GLY A 46 -3.73 1.89 16.87
C GLY A 46 -4.70 0.85 16.31
N ILE A 47 -5.89 1.25 15.83
CA ILE A 47 -6.96 0.32 15.44
C ILE A 47 -6.53 -0.55 14.26
N ARG A 48 -6.08 0.06 13.16
CA ARG A 48 -5.67 -0.66 11.94
C ARG A 48 -4.42 -1.51 12.17
N LEU A 49 -3.49 -1.04 13.00
CA LEU A 49 -2.29 -1.80 13.35
C LEU A 49 -2.67 -3.11 14.06
N LYS A 50 -3.40 -3.02 15.18
CA LYS A 50 -3.88 -4.20 15.91
C LYS A 50 -4.74 -5.11 15.02
N PHE A 51 -5.55 -4.52 14.16
CA PHE A 51 -6.38 -5.28 13.23
C PHE A 51 -5.54 -6.05 12.21
N ALA A 52 -4.52 -5.43 11.60
CA ALA A 52 -3.60 -6.08 10.68
C ALA A 52 -2.75 -7.17 11.36
N GLU A 53 -2.31 -6.95 12.60
CA GLU A 53 -1.59 -7.95 13.39
C GLU A 53 -2.44 -9.19 13.68
N GLU A 54 -3.69 -9.00 14.09
CA GLU A 54 -4.62 -10.11 14.31
C GLU A 54 -4.93 -10.85 13.00
N LEU A 55 -5.10 -10.14 11.88
CA LEU A 55 -5.26 -10.78 10.58
C LEU A 55 -4.03 -11.61 10.21
N ARG A 56 -2.82 -11.07 10.37
CA ARG A 56 -1.56 -11.78 10.10
C ARG A 56 -1.42 -13.03 10.97
N LYS A 57 -1.72 -12.93 12.26
CA LYS A 57 -1.68 -14.05 13.20
C LYS A 57 -2.63 -15.19 12.81
N ASN A 58 -3.85 -14.85 12.39
CA ASN A 58 -4.88 -15.85 12.10
C ASN A 58 -4.78 -16.41 10.66
N PHE A 59 -4.33 -15.59 9.70
CA PHE A 59 -4.44 -15.90 8.27
C PHE A 59 -3.11 -15.81 7.50
N GLY A 60 -2.01 -15.36 8.10
CA GLY A 60 -0.71 -15.25 7.43
C GLY A 60 -0.19 -16.59 6.89
N LYS A 61 -0.56 -17.70 7.53
CA LYS A 61 -0.23 -19.07 7.07
C LYS A 61 -0.80 -19.44 5.70
N TYR A 62 -1.77 -18.68 5.18
CA TYR A 62 -2.37 -18.91 3.85
C TYR A 62 -1.63 -18.17 2.73
N GLY A 63 -0.43 -17.65 2.99
CA GLY A 63 0.34 -16.88 2.01
C GLY A 63 -0.29 -15.51 1.73
N LEU A 64 -0.96 -14.91 2.72
CA LEU A 64 -1.56 -13.58 2.61
C LEU A 64 -0.70 -12.52 3.28
N GLN A 65 -0.54 -11.38 2.61
CA GLN A 65 0.02 -10.15 3.15
C GLN A 65 -1.09 -9.18 3.56
N PHE A 66 -0.76 -8.37 4.57
CA PHE A 66 -1.67 -7.41 5.19
C PHE A 66 -0.95 -6.07 5.29
N ALA A 67 -1.37 -5.10 4.48
CA ALA A 67 -0.76 -3.77 4.41
C ALA A 67 -1.75 -2.72 4.90
N ILE A 68 -1.31 -1.80 5.76
CA ILE A 68 -2.15 -0.67 6.16
C ILE A 68 -2.24 0.29 4.96
N GLY A 69 -3.42 0.34 4.34
CA GLY A 69 -3.66 1.08 3.11
C GLY A 69 -4.32 2.44 3.38
N GLY A 70 -3.68 3.50 2.89
CA GLY A 70 -4.23 4.86 2.92
C GLY A 70 -4.63 5.34 4.32
N GLN A 71 -5.79 6.00 4.41
CA GLN A 71 -6.26 6.64 5.65
C GLN A 71 -7.14 5.74 6.53
N ILE A 72 -7.84 4.75 5.95
CA ILE A 72 -8.97 4.08 6.64
C ILE A 72 -8.97 2.56 6.57
N SER A 73 -8.05 1.93 5.83
CA SER A 73 -8.18 0.52 5.48
C SER A 73 -6.91 -0.30 5.68
N VAL A 74 -7.06 -1.61 5.59
CA VAL A 74 -6.01 -2.62 5.48
C VAL A 74 -6.29 -3.41 4.20
N ASP A 75 -5.30 -3.47 3.30
CA ASP A 75 -5.35 -4.29 2.09
C ASP A 75 -4.86 -5.70 2.40
N VAL A 76 -5.54 -6.69 1.83
CA VAL A 76 -5.24 -8.12 1.95
C VAL A 76 -5.06 -8.71 0.57
N PHE A 77 -3.89 -9.27 0.30
CA PHE A 77 -3.52 -9.80 -1.00
C PHE A 77 -2.56 -10.98 -0.85
N PRO A 78 -2.44 -11.85 -1.87
CA PRO A 78 -1.44 -12.91 -1.87
C PRO A 78 -0.02 -12.36 -1.74
N THR A 79 0.87 -13.11 -1.10
CA THR A 79 2.28 -12.74 -0.98
C THR A 79 2.91 -12.60 -2.36
N GLY A 80 3.66 -11.52 -2.60
CA GLY A 80 4.27 -11.22 -3.89
C GLY A 80 3.33 -10.53 -4.88
N TRP A 81 2.11 -10.15 -4.46
CA TRP A 81 1.21 -9.28 -5.23
C TRP A 81 1.38 -7.80 -4.87
N ASP A 82 2.54 -7.44 -4.30
CA ASP A 82 3.01 -6.06 -4.24
C ASP A 82 3.44 -5.55 -5.63
N LYS A 83 4.04 -4.37 -5.71
CA LYS A 83 4.39 -3.77 -7.01
C LYS A 83 5.39 -4.60 -7.83
N THR A 84 6.21 -5.45 -7.20
CA THR A 84 7.11 -6.36 -7.91
C THR A 84 6.37 -7.33 -8.84
N PHE A 85 5.08 -7.58 -8.58
CA PHE A 85 4.24 -8.42 -9.44
C PHE A 85 4.25 -7.94 -10.89
N CYS A 86 4.33 -6.64 -11.17
CA CYS A 86 4.33 -6.18 -12.56
C CYS A 86 5.64 -6.51 -13.30
N LEU A 87 6.75 -6.73 -12.60
CA LEU A 87 8.05 -6.99 -13.22
C LEU A 87 8.09 -8.29 -14.03
N GLN A 88 7.25 -9.28 -13.67
CA GLN A 88 7.12 -10.54 -14.43
C GLN A 88 6.70 -10.32 -15.91
N TYR A 89 6.11 -9.16 -16.22
CA TYR A 89 5.67 -8.81 -17.56
C TYR A 89 6.70 -7.99 -18.35
N PHE A 90 7.78 -7.53 -17.72
CA PHE A 90 8.76 -6.61 -18.35
C PHE A 90 10.20 -7.13 -18.30
N GLU A 91 10.51 -8.05 -17.39
CA GLU A 91 11.89 -8.48 -17.11
C GLU A 91 12.63 -9.09 -18.31
N ASN A 92 11.92 -9.59 -19.31
CA ASN A 92 12.51 -10.17 -20.52
C ASN A 92 12.50 -9.20 -21.72
N ASP A 93 11.85 -8.05 -21.59
CA ASP A 93 11.63 -7.10 -22.69
C ASP A 93 12.58 -5.88 -22.62
N TYR A 94 13.23 -5.66 -21.48
CA TYR A 94 14.08 -4.49 -21.23
C TYR A 94 15.39 -4.88 -20.55
N ASP A 95 16.51 -4.36 -21.05
CA ASP A 95 17.82 -4.53 -20.42
C ASP A 95 17.94 -3.74 -19.11
N VAL A 96 17.23 -2.62 -19.00
CA VAL A 96 17.28 -1.72 -17.84
C VAL A 96 15.87 -1.22 -17.52
N ILE A 97 15.46 -1.38 -16.25
CA ILE A 97 14.17 -0.90 -15.75
C ILE A 97 14.42 0.16 -14.68
N HIS A 98 14.01 1.40 -14.93
CA HIS A 98 14.03 2.46 -13.92
C HIS A 98 12.69 2.54 -13.22
N PHE A 99 12.69 2.51 -11.88
CA PHE A 99 11.49 2.68 -11.07
C PHE A 99 11.59 3.98 -10.26
N PHE A 100 10.54 4.80 -10.28
CA PHE A 100 10.44 6.05 -9.52
C PHE A 100 9.29 5.95 -8.51
N GLY A 101 9.54 6.21 -7.22
CA GLY A 101 8.52 6.10 -6.17
C GLY A 101 8.75 7.05 -4.99
N ASP A 102 7.67 7.45 -4.31
CA ASP A 102 7.71 8.37 -3.17
C ASP A 102 7.77 7.63 -1.81
N LYS A 103 7.31 6.37 -1.76
CA LYS A 103 7.22 5.58 -0.53
C LYS A 103 8.12 4.34 -0.57
N THR A 104 9.41 4.58 -0.78
CA THR A 104 10.44 3.56 -1.02
C THR A 104 11.09 3.02 0.27
N ALA A 105 10.90 3.69 1.41
CA ALA A 105 11.40 3.23 2.71
C ALA A 105 10.64 1.96 3.20
N PRO A 106 11.26 1.12 4.06
CA PRO A 106 10.59 -0.07 4.60
C PRO A 106 9.20 0.22 5.18
N GLY A 107 8.20 -0.53 4.72
CA GLY A 107 6.79 -0.34 5.07
C GLY A 107 6.01 0.63 4.17
N GLY A 108 6.69 1.32 3.25
CA GLY A 108 6.07 2.03 2.14
C GLY A 108 5.65 1.06 1.02
N ASN A 109 4.62 1.42 0.25
CA ASN A 109 4.08 0.54 -0.79
C ASN A 109 4.93 0.47 -2.06
N ASP A 110 5.99 1.28 -2.18
CA ASP A 110 6.97 1.22 -3.27
C ASP A 110 8.24 0.47 -2.86
N HIS A 111 8.38 0.08 -1.59
CA HIS A 111 9.63 -0.46 -1.06
C HIS A 111 10.09 -1.71 -1.80
N GLU A 112 9.20 -2.68 -1.99
CA GLU A 112 9.54 -3.97 -2.57
C GLU A 112 10.03 -3.83 -4.02
N ILE A 113 9.33 -3.04 -4.85
CA ILE A 113 9.74 -2.80 -6.24
C ILE A 113 10.98 -1.92 -6.34
N PHE A 114 11.13 -0.92 -5.46
CA PHE A 114 12.30 -0.06 -5.43
C PHE A 114 13.59 -0.82 -5.07
N ALA A 115 13.48 -1.82 -4.19
CA ALA A 115 14.60 -2.64 -3.74
C ALA A 115 14.83 -3.90 -4.58
N ASP A 116 13.96 -4.18 -5.56
CA ASP A 116 14.08 -5.35 -6.44
C ASP A 116 15.29 -5.20 -7.38
N GLU A 117 16.11 -6.25 -7.47
CA GLU A 117 17.35 -6.27 -8.25
C GLU A 117 17.15 -6.03 -9.75
N ARG A 118 15.93 -6.26 -10.26
CA ARG A 118 15.56 -5.98 -11.65
C ARG A 118 15.37 -4.49 -11.93
N THR A 119 15.38 -3.64 -10.90
CA THR A 119 15.13 -2.20 -11.05
C THR A 119 16.30 -1.35 -10.60
N ILE A 120 16.45 -0.19 -11.25
CA ILE A 120 17.21 0.95 -10.72
C ILE A 120 16.20 1.89 -10.06
N GLY A 121 16.15 1.87 -8.73
CA GLY A 121 15.20 2.65 -7.93
C GLY A 121 15.60 4.12 -7.75
N HIS A 122 14.63 5.01 -7.91
CA HIS A 122 14.73 6.46 -7.73
C HIS A 122 13.68 6.91 -6.71
N THR A 123 14.12 7.39 -5.54
CA THR A 123 13.21 7.97 -4.56
C THR A 123 12.91 9.41 -4.96
N VAL A 124 11.62 9.78 -5.03
CA VAL A 124 11.17 11.11 -5.44
C VAL A 124 10.32 11.79 -4.36
N GLU A 125 10.40 13.11 -4.26
CA GLU A 125 9.57 13.89 -3.33
C GLU A 125 8.21 14.32 -3.91
N GLY A 126 8.07 14.21 -5.23
CA GLY A 126 6.85 14.57 -5.95
C GLY A 126 7.07 14.75 -7.45
N PRO A 127 6.04 15.18 -8.20
CA PRO A 127 6.07 15.19 -9.66
C PRO A 127 7.20 16.02 -10.29
N GLU A 128 7.52 17.17 -9.69
CA GLU A 128 8.59 18.04 -10.18
C GLU A 128 9.99 17.43 -9.99
N ASP A 129 10.19 16.70 -8.88
CA ASP A 129 11.43 15.98 -8.62
C ASP A 129 11.56 14.77 -9.55
N THR A 130 10.46 14.02 -9.77
CA THR A 130 10.40 12.97 -10.79
C THR A 130 10.82 13.50 -12.16
N ARG A 131 10.31 14.65 -12.61
CA ARG A 131 10.68 15.23 -13.90
C ARG A 131 12.19 15.49 -13.99
N LYS A 132 12.77 16.12 -12.96
CA LYS A 132 14.21 16.43 -12.91
C LYS A 132 15.06 15.16 -12.96
N GLN A 133 14.68 14.12 -12.21
CA GLN A 133 15.43 12.87 -12.18
C GLN A 133 15.32 12.12 -13.51
N VAL A 134 14.15 12.11 -14.15
CA VAL A 134 13.97 11.54 -15.50
C VAL A 134 14.84 12.28 -16.53
N GLU A 135 14.85 13.62 -16.52
CA GLU A 135 15.73 14.42 -17.39
C GLU A 135 17.21 14.07 -17.16
N ALA A 136 17.63 13.90 -15.91
CA ALA A 136 19.01 13.51 -15.58
C ALA A 136 19.38 12.12 -16.11
N VAL A 137 18.48 11.14 -15.98
CA VAL A 137 18.68 9.78 -16.51
C VAL A 137 18.79 9.80 -18.03
N LEU A 138 17.88 10.50 -18.72
CA LEU A 138 17.88 10.56 -20.19
C LEU A 138 19.12 11.26 -20.76
N ASN A 139 19.69 12.23 -20.03
CA ASN A 139 20.91 12.93 -20.46
C ASN A 139 22.21 12.17 -20.15
N ALA A 140 22.14 11.10 -19.35
CA ALA A 140 23.29 10.27 -18.99
C ALA A 140 23.47 9.04 -19.89
N ILE A 141 22.53 8.81 -20.81
CA ILE A 141 22.53 7.74 -21.82
C ILE A 141 22.99 8.34 -23.16
#